data_AF-A0A2D5E3Y4-F1
#
_entry.id   AF-A0A2D5E3Y4-F1
#
_cell.length_a   1.000
_cell.length_b   1.000
_cell.length_c   1.000
_cell.angle_alpha   90.00
_cell.angle_beta   90.00
_cell.angle_gamma   90.00
#
_symmetry.space_group_name_H-M   'P 1'
#
loop_
_entity.id
_entity.type
_entity.pdbx_description
1 polymer ?
#
loop_
_entity_poly.entity_id
_entity_poly.type
_entity_poly.pdbx_seq_one_letter_code
_entity_poly.pdbx_strand_id
1 'polypeptide(L)'
;MTVSTPDPSVDHSFREIAESARRRAIAALEGKQREDGHWCGELEGDSTLQSDYLLMKWILGQEREPLVDGRGPDVLERIAARLRSQQREDGGWGRFPGSGIDLNATVKGYFGLKLHGDAIDAPHLRAARDRIHELGGAERVDTPTNFFLACLGQVSWNAVPAIPPEIVMLPRWFSFHLDKVSAWTRTMILPLSLVVTVRPTRRLEAGQGIDELFLVPADRHRLRMRKEVPSRWRRFFVVVDRGLKMLHRLGGSPWRRRSINRAFDWIEHRAGQDGEAATDGVGAIFPPMIYWQIVLMATGHDRDHPLTRRAERELDELMLEDEPDAEGRPGPIRLQPCFSPVWDTGIALHALTDCGLDHTDPTCAAAADWLRARECRFKGDWVR
;
A
#
# COMPACT_ATOMS: atom_id res chain seq x y z
N MET A 1 24.01 -51.35 -14.64
CA MET A 1 24.47 -50.02 -14.21
C MET A 1 24.44 -49.98 -12.70
N THR A 2 25.58 -50.25 -12.07
CA THR A 2 25.76 -50.23 -10.61
C THR A 2 25.86 -48.78 -10.15
N VAL A 3 24.90 -48.35 -9.33
CA VAL A 3 24.94 -47.05 -8.64
C VAL A 3 26.11 -47.09 -7.68
N SER A 4 27.10 -46.23 -7.90
CA SER A 4 28.23 -46.07 -6.98
C SER A 4 27.70 -45.57 -5.64
N THR A 5 27.94 -46.33 -4.58
CA THR A 5 27.70 -45.87 -3.20
C THR A 5 28.61 -44.67 -2.93
N PRO A 6 28.10 -43.56 -2.38
CA PRO A 6 28.91 -42.38 -2.09
C PRO A 6 29.98 -42.70 -1.03
N ASP A 7 31.14 -42.05 -1.16
CA ASP A 7 32.28 -42.20 -0.26
C ASP A 7 31.89 -41.79 1.18
N PRO A 8 32.03 -42.68 2.19
CA PRO A 8 31.65 -42.39 3.57
C PRO A 8 32.44 -41.23 4.22
N SER A 9 33.63 -40.89 3.71
CA SER A 9 34.41 -39.74 4.17
C SER A 9 33.81 -38.39 3.75
N VAL A 10 33.18 -38.35 2.57
CA VAL A 10 32.45 -37.18 2.04
C VAL A 10 31.14 -36.97 2.81
N ASP A 11 30.46 -38.05 3.20
CA ASP A 11 29.24 -38.00 4.02
C ASP A 11 29.53 -37.47 5.44
N HIS A 12 30.65 -37.85 6.07
CA HIS A 12 31.02 -37.33 7.38
C HIS A 12 31.33 -35.83 7.36
N SER A 13 32.12 -35.37 6.39
CA SER A 13 32.45 -33.95 6.23
C SER A 13 31.21 -33.09 5.94
N PHE A 14 30.28 -33.59 5.09
CA PHE A 14 29.03 -32.90 4.81
C PHE A 14 28.15 -32.75 6.05
N ARG A 15 28.02 -33.80 6.87
CA ARG A 15 27.24 -33.74 8.12
C ARG A 15 27.81 -32.73 9.12
N GLU A 16 29.13 -32.69 9.29
CA GLU A 16 29.76 -31.70 10.18
C GLU A 16 29.54 -30.26 9.70
N ILE A 17 29.63 -30.03 8.39
CA ILE A 17 29.35 -28.72 7.78
C ILE A 17 27.88 -28.35 7.99
N ALA A 18 26.95 -29.28 7.74
CA ALA A 18 25.52 -29.07 7.92
C ALA A 18 25.18 -28.75 9.38
N GLU A 19 25.75 -29.48 10.34
CA GLU A 19 25.52 -29.26 11.76
C GLU A 19 26.12 -27.93 12.25
N SER A 20 27.29 -27.56 11.73
CA SER A 20 27.88 -26.24 11.96
C SER A 20 27.01 -25.12 11.38
N ALA A 21 26.49 -25.29 10.16
CA ALA A 21 25.58 -24.34 9.54
C ALA A 21 24.26 -24.22 10.33
N ARG A 22 23.69 -25.35 10.77
CA ARG A 22 22.49 -25.42 11.60
C ARG A 22 22.67 -24.63 12.91
N ARG A 23 23.74 -24.88 13.66
CA ARG A 23 24.04 -24.15 14.90
C ARG A 23 24.18 -22.65 14.67
N ARG A 24 24.86 -22.24 13.60
CA ARG A 24 24.98 -20.80 13.25
C ARG A 24 23.64 -20.19 12.85
N ALA A 25 22.81 -20.91 12.12
CA ALA A 25 21.49 -20.45 11.70
C ALA A 25 20.55 -20.27 12.90
N ILE A 26 20.57 -21.21 13.86
CA ILE A 26 19.83 -21.11 15.12
C ILE A 26 20.28 -19.87 15.89
N ALA A 27 21.58 -19.72 16.17
CA ALA A 27 22.10 -18.57 16.91
C ALA A 27 21.79 -17.23 16.21
N ALA A 28 21.82 -17.21 14.88
CA ALA A 28 21.46 -16.02 14.09
C ALA A 28 19.96 -15.70 14.16
N LEU A 29 19.09 -16.71 14.20
CA LEU A 29 17.65 -16.53 14.33
C LEU A 29 17.28 -16.12 15.76
N GLU A 30 17.82 -16.77 16.79
CA GLU A 30 17.69 -16.40 18.20
C GLU A 30 18.12 -14.94 18.43
N GLY A 31 19.27 -14.54 17.88
CA GLY A 31 19.77 -13.17 17.97
C GLY A 31 18.92 -12.11 17.27
N LYS A 32 17.90 -12.51 16.50
CA LYS A 32 16.91 -11.61 15.87
C LYS A 32 15.58 -11.55 16.62
N GLN A 33 15.39 -12.35 17.66
CA GLN A 33 14.20 -12.30 18.50
C GLN A 33 14.16 -10.97 19.24
N ARG A 34 13.00 -10.34 19.30
CA ARG A 34 12.78 -9.14 20.11
C ARG A 34 12.60 -9.51 21.58
N GLU A 35 12.76 -8.52 22.46
CA GLU A 35 12.72 -8.72 23.92
C GLU A 35 11.39 -9.31 24.42
N ASP A 36 10.27 -9.04 23.75
CA ASP A 36 8.95 -9.58 24.07
C ASP A 36 8.70 -10.97 23.43
N GLY A 37 9.70 -11.57 22.79
CA GLY A 37 9.67 -12.95 22.31
C GLY A 37 9.27 -13.13 20.84
N HIS A 38 8.94 -12.07 20.11
CA HIS A 38 8.53 -12.18 18.70
C HIS A 38 9.64 -11.88 17.71
N TRP A 39 9.47 -12.35 16.47
CA TRP A 39 10.21 -11.88 15.32
C TRP A 39 9.31 -11.00 14.47
N CYS A 40 9.88 -9.95 13.90
CA CYS A 40 9.25 -9.16 12.87
C CYS A 40 10.36 -8.66 11.95
N GLY A 41 10.42 -9.23 10.76
CA GLY A 41 11.30 -8.76 9.70
C GLY A 41 10.74 -7.50 9.04
N GLU A 42 11.56 -6.88 8.21
CA GLU A 42 11.06 -5.92 7.24
C GLU A 42 10.27 -6.65 6.15
N LEU A 43 9.09 -6.12 5.82
CA LEU A 43 8.34 -6.52 4.65
C LEU A 43 8.64 -5.55 3.50
N GLU A 44 9.56 -5.95 2.62
CA GLU A 44 9.98 -5.13 1.49
C GLU A 44 8.83 -4.90 0.50
N GLY A 45 8.58 -3.63 0.18
CA GLY A 45 7.59 -3.20 -0.81
C GLY A 45 8.22 -2.64 -2.09
N ASP A 46 7.36 -2.20 -3.02
CA ASP A 46 7.79 -1.54 -4.25
C ASP A 46 7.77 -0.01 -4.14
N SER A 47 8.27 0.66 -5.17
CA SER A 47 8.32 2.13 -5.26
C SER A 47 6.98 2.85 -5.19
N THR A 48 5.86 2.13 -5.34
CA THR A 48 4.53 2.72 -5.23
C THR A 48 4.19 3.10 -3.79
N LEU A 49 4.81 2.48 -2.78
CA LEU A 49 4.62 2.91 -1.39
C LEU A 49 5.15 4.33 -1.17
N GLN A 50 6.37 4.60 -1.64
CA GLN A 50 6.99 5.93 -1.56
C GLN A 50 6.19 6.96 -2.36
N SER A 51 5.90 6.65 -3.62
CA SER A 51 5.17 7.60 -4.47
C SER A 51 3.72 7.83 -4.01
N ASP A 52 2.99 6.82 -3.56
CA ASP A 52 1.62 6.98 -3.06
C ASP A 52 1.59 7.80 -1.75
N TYR A 53 2.56 7.61 -0.87
CA TYR A 53 2.68 8.43 0.35
C TYR A 53 2.93 9.90 0.01
N LEU A 54 3.90 10.18 -0.88
CA LEU A 54 4.19 11.54 -1.33
C LEU A 54 2.97 12.18 -2.01
N LEU A 55 2.35 11.49 -2.96
CA LEU A 55 1.15 11.97 -3.64
C LEU A 55 -0.01 12.20 -2.68
N MET A 56 -0.19 11.33 -1.67
CA MET A 56 -1.20 11.54 -0.62
C MET A 56 -0.93 12.82 0.17
N LYS A 57 0.30 13.07 0.63
CA LYS A 57 0.62 14.30 1.37
C LYS A 57 0.33 15.55 0.54
N TRP A 58 0.57 15.50 -0.77
CA TRP A 58 0.13 16.55 -1.70
C TRP A 58 -1.40 16.63 -1.85
N ILE A 59 -2.14 15.52 -1.88
CA ILE A 59 -3.60 15.55 -1.90
C ILE A 59 -4.16 16.23 -0.64
N LEU A 60 -3.55 15.95 0.52
CA LEU A 60 -3.96 16.47 1.82
C LEU A 60 -3.51 17.92 2.09
N GLY A 61 -2.59 18.48 1.29
CA GLY A 61 -2.02 19.79 1.56
C GLY A 61 -0.99 19.79 2.70
N GLN A 62 -0.33 18.65 2.92
CA GLN A 62 0.56 18.39 4.06
C GLN A 62 2.03 18.26 3.66
N GLU A 63 2.41 18.62 2.42
CA GLU A 63 3.76 18.41 1.89
C GLU A 63 4.86 19.29 2.55
N ARG A 64 4.47 20.28 3.36
CA ARG A 64 5.39 21.14 4.13
C ARG A 64 5.19 21.04 5.63
N GLU A 65 4.25 20.22 6.04
CA GLU A 65 3.85 20.09 7.42
C GLU A 65 4.74 19.06 8.15
N PRO A 66 5.04 19.25 9.44
CA PRO A 66 5.66 18.21 10.25
C PRO A 66 4.70 17.02 10.42
N LEU A 67 5.24 15.83 10.67
CA LEU A 67 4.45 14.65 11.03
C LEU A 67 3.83 14.81 12.42
N VAL A 68 2.85 13.94 12.74
CA VAL A 68 2.14 13.96 14.04
C VAL A 68 3.06 13.69 15.22
N ASP A 69 4.13 12.93 15.01
CA ASP A 69 5.16 12.62 16.01
C ASP A 69 6.22 13.72 16.19
N GLY A 70 6.12 14.81 15.42
CA GLY A 70 7.01 15.97 15.49
C GLY A 70 8.20 15.92 14.53
N ARG A 71 8.41 14.84 13.76
CA ARG A 71 9.43 14.83 12.70
C ARG A 71 9.13 15.90 11.65
N GLY A 72 10.18 16.55 11.15
CA GLY A 72 10.08 17.68 10.24
C GLY A 72 9.65 17.32 8.81
N PRO A 73 9.46 18.33 7.95
CA PRO A 73 9.11 18.10 6.54
C PRO A 73 10.24 17.43 5.73
N ASP A 74 11.46 17.36 6.27
CA ASP A 74 12.61 16.66 5.68
C ASP A 74 12.34 15.16 5.49
N VAL A 75 11.43 14.56 6.26
CA VAL A 75 10.97 13.18 6.07
C VAL A 75 10.54 12.94 4.62
N LEU A 76 9.80 13.88 4.01
CA LEU A 76 9.33 13.69 2.63
C LEU A 76 10.48 13.69 1.62
N GLU A 77 11.53 14.49 1.86
CA GLU A 77 12.76 14.45 1.04
C GLU A 77 13.49 13.13 1.24
N ARG A 78 13.55 12.58 2.46
CA ARG A 78 14.16 11.27 2.71
C ARG A 78 13.38 10.13 2.04
N ILE A 79 12.05 10.23 1.95
CA ILE A 79 11.20 9.30 1.18
C ILE A 79 11.43 9.48 -0.33
N ALA A 80 11.53 10.73 -0.81
CA ALA A 80 11.84 11.03 -2.21
C ALA A 80 13.24 10.52 -2.60
N ALA A 81 14.24 10.64 -1.73
CA ALA A 81 15.57 10.09 -1.93
C ALA A 81 15.53 8.57 -2.09
N ARG A 82 14.72 7.86 -1.28
CA ARG A 82 14.50 6.42 -1.48
C ARG A 82 13.87 6.15 -2.85
N LEU A 83 12.83 6.90 -3.23
CA LEU A 83 12.17 6.75 -4.53
C LEU A 83 13.14 6.97 -5.71
N ARG A 84 14.02 7.98 -5.63
CA ARG A 84 15.10 8.20 -6.62
C ARG A 84 16.04 7.00 -6.69
N SER A 85 16.46 6.45 -5.55
CA SER A 85 17.35 5.27 -5.50
C SER A 85 16.73 3.99 -6.08
N GLN A 86 15.40 3.91 -6.11
CA GLN A 86 14.67 2.76 -6.67
C GLN A 86 14.49 2.85 -8.19
N GLN A 87 14.87 3.97 -8.82
CA GLN A 87 14.78 4.09 -10.26
C GLN A 87 15.75 3.11 -10.93
N ARG A 88 15.24 2.40 -11.92
CA ARG A 88 15.98 1.40 -12.66
C ARG A 88 16.90 2.06 -13.69
N GLU A 89 17.89 1.32 -14.16
CA GLU A 89 18.78 1.74 -15.25
C GLU A 89 18.04 2.06 -16.55
N ASP A 90 16.89 1.39 -16.78
CA ASP A 90 16.01 1.66 -17.92
C ASP A 90 15.20 2.97 -17.78
N GLY A 91 15.37 3.71 -16.68
CA GLY A 91 14.71 4.99 -16.41
C GLY A 91 13.33 4.86 -15.77
N GLY A 92 12.81 3.64 -15.58
CA GLY A 92 11.49 3.43 -14.97
C GLY A 92 11.52 2.94 -13.53
N TRP A 93 10.34 2.58 -13.04
CA TRP A 93 10.14 1.88 -11.77
C TRP A 93 9.37 0.57 -12.00
N GLY A 94 9.53 -0.39 -11.08
CA GLY A 94 8.90 -1.71 -11.14
C GLY A 94 7.98 -2.00 -9.95
N ARG A 95 7.34 -3.18 -9.98
CA ARG A 95 6.38 -3.69 -8.97
C ARG A 95 7.01 -4.45 -7.80
N PHE A 96 8.31 -4.74 -7.87
CA PHE A 96 9.11 -5.36 -6.81
C PHE A 96 10.60 -5.28 -7.20
N PRO A 97 11.54 -5.47 -6.26
CA PRO A 97 12.98 -5.50 -6.57
C PRO A 97 13.31 -6.49 -7.69
N GLY A 98 14.00 -6.03 -8.73
CA GLY A 98 14.35 -6.84 -9.89
C GLY A 98 13.23 -7.06 -10.93
N SER A 99 11.99 -6.62 -10.67
CA SER A 99 10.92 -6.65 -11.69
C SER A 99 11.21 -5.74 -12.88
N GLY A 100 10.65 -6.05 -14.05
CA GLY A 100 10.68 -5.14 -15.20
C GLY A 100 9.88 -3.85 -14.95
N ILE A 101 10.05 -2.88 -15.86
CA ILE A 101 9.33 -1.60 -15.80
C ILE A 101 7.81 -1.79 -15.74
N ASP A 102 7.16 -1.01 -14.87
CA ASP A 102 5.71 -0.90 -14.75
C ASP A 102 5.27 0.55 -15.01
N LEU A 103 4.28 0.72 -15.89
CA LEU A 103 3.78 2.03 -16.28
C LEU A 103 3.21 2.83 -15.09
N ASN A 104 2.47 2.18 -14.20
CA ASN A 104 1.80 2.84 -13.07
C ASN A 104 2.82 3.31 -12.04
N ALA A 105 3.75 2.42 -11.68
CA ALA A 105 4.87 2.77 -10.80
C ALA A 105 5.70 3.91 -11.39
N THR A 106 5.97 3.88 -12.70
CA THR A 106 6.78 4.91 -13.36
C THR A 106 6.06 6.27 -13.42
N VAL A 107 4.76 6.30 -13.73
CA VAL A 107 3.98 7.56 -13.73
C VAL A 107 3.89 8.15 -12.33
N LYS A 108 3.62 7.33 -11.30
CA LYS A 108 3.54 7.80 -9.91
C LYS A 108 4.92 8.25 -9.39
N GLY A 109 5.98 7.50 -9.70
CA GLY A 109 7.35 7.85 -9.36
C GLY A 109 7.77 9.18 -9.96
N TYR A 110 7.57 9.34 -11.28
CA TYR A 110 7.80 10.61 -11.98
C TYR A 110 7.04 11.77 -11.32
N PHE A 111 5.74 11.58 -11.07
CA PHE A 111 4.90 12.66 -10.56
C PHE A 111 5.27 13.04 -9.12
N GLY A 112 5.53 12.06 -8.26
CA GLY A 112 5.98 12.29 -6.89
C GLY A 112 7.29 13.08 -6.84
N LEU A 113 8.27 12.71 -7.66
CA LEU A 113 9.56 13.42 -7.73
C LEU A 113 9.43 14.83 -8.33
N LYS A 114 8.62 15.01 -9.39
CA LYS A 114 8.35 16.33 -9.96
C LYS A 114 7.70 17.28 -8.94
N LEU A 115 6.72 16.78 -8.19
CA LEU A 115 6.11 17.55 -7.10
C LEU A 115 7.12 17.86 -6.00
N HIS A 116 8.10 16.98 -5.77
CA HIS A 116 9.19 17.21 -4.83
C HIS A 116 10.32 18.12 -5.37
N GLY A 117 10.11 18.78 -6.52
CA GLY A 117 11.00 19.81 -7.05
C GLY A 117 12.01 19.33 -8.10
N ASP A 118 11.98 18.05 -8.49
CA ASP A 118 12.87 17.55 -9.53
C ASP A 118 12.51 18.18 -10.89
N ALA A 119 13.53 18.72 -11.56
CA ALA A 119 13.36 19.39 -12.84
C ALA A 119 12.95 18.42 -13.94
N ILE A 120 11.99 18.79 -14.78
CA ILE A 120 11.44 17.95 -15.86
C ILE A 120 12.50 17.51 -16.90
N ASP A 121 13.58 18.28 -17.02
CA ASP A 121 14.70 18.07 -17.93
C ASP A 121 15.91 17.40 -17.25
N ALA A 122 15.81 17.12 -15.94
CA ALA A 122 16.80 16.30 -15.26
C ALA A 122 16.90 14.92 -15.94
N PRO A 123 18.11 14.34 -16.07
CA PRO A 123 18.32 13.11 -16.83
C PRO A 123 17.39 11.96 -16.43
N HIS A 124 17.12 11.84 -15.13
CA HIS A 124 16.34 10.76 -14.55
C HIS A 124 14.83 10.92 -14.83
N LEU A 125 14.27 12.13 -14.74
CA LEU A 125 12.88 12.38 -15.14
C LEU A 125 12.69 12.29 -16.65
N ARG A 126 13.64 12.77 -17.45
CA ARG A 126 13.59 12.60 -18.91
C ARG A 126 13.52 11.13 -19.31
N ALA A 127 14.39 10.29 -18.75
CA ALA A 127 14.39 8.85 -19.01
C ALA A 127 13.02 8.22 -18.64
N ALA A 128 12.48 8.55 -17.47
CA ALA A 128 11.16 8.09 -17.04
C ALA A 128 10.03 8.52 -17.99
N ARG A 129 10.01 9.79 -18.42
CA ARG A 129 9.02 10.30 -19.39
C ARG A 129 9.10 9.54 -20.72
N ASP A 130 10.32 9.37 -21.24
CA ASP A 130 10.53 8.70 -22.53
C ASP A 130 10.02 7.24 -22.44
N ARG A 131 10.30 6.53 -21.33
CA ARG A 131 9.72 5.20 -21.05
C ARG A 131 8.19 5.21 -20.96
N ILE A 132 7.59 6.21 -20.31
CA ILE A 132 6.13 6.35 -20.20
C ILE A 132 5.51 6.49 -21.60
N HIS A 133 6.13 7.29 -22.47
CA HIS A 133 5.67 7.45 -23.86
C HIS A 133 5.78 6.16 -24.65
N GLU A 134 6.88 5.42 -24.54
CA GLU A 134 7.02 4.10 -25.17
C GLU A 134 5.96 3.09 -24.68
N LEU A 135 5.58 3.18 -23.41
CA LEU A 135 4.51 2.38 -22.82
C LEU A 135 3.10 2.91 -23.15
N GLY A 136 2.99 3.92 -24.02
CA GLY A 136 1.73 4.44 -24.56
C GLY A 136 1.06 5.51 -23.70
N GLY A 137 1.84 6.23 -22.90
CA GLY A 137 1.43 7.44 -22.18
C GLY A 137 0.67 7.19 -20.88
N ALA A 138 0.57 8.23 -20.06
CA ALA A 138 -0.15 8.20 -18.79
C ALA A 138 -1.66 7.91 -18.95
N GLU A 139 -2.24 8.08 -20.14
CA GLU A 139 -3.63 7.67 -20.42
C GLU A 139 -3.86 6.16 -20.30
N ARG A 140 -2.80 5.34 -20.23
CA ARG A 140 -2.90 3.88 -20.11
C ARG A 140 -2.79 3.36 -18.67
N VAL A 141 -2.63 4.23 -17.69
CA VAL A 141 -2.54 3.83 -16.28
C VAL A 141 -3.84 3.20 -15.77
N ASP A 142 -3.71 2.44 -14.70
CA ASP A 142 -4.81 1.74 -14.06
C ASP A 142 -5.69 2.65 -13.18
N THR A 143 -6.68 2.04 -12.53
CA THR A 143 -7.63 2.76 -11.68
C THR A 143 -6.98 3.36 -10.43
N PRO A 144 -6.17 2.64 -9.64
CA PRO A 144 -5.44 3.22 -8.52
C PRO A 144 -4.60 4.44 -8.91
N THR A 145 -3.92 4.42 -10.06
CA THR A 145 -3.14 5.57 -10.51
C THR A 145 -4.04 6.73 -10.93
N ASN A 146 -5.07 6.47 -11.73
CA ASN A 146 -6.06 7.49 -12.11
C ASN A 146 -6.74 8.14 -10.90
N PHE A 147 -6.89 7.41 -9.80
CA PHE A 147 -7.42 7.94 -8.54
C PHE A 147 -6.54 9.05 -7.98
N PHE A 148 -5.23 8.83 -7.81
CA PHE A 148 -4.29 9.87 -7.36
C PHE A 148 -4.24 11.04 -8.35
N LEU A 149 -4.19 10.74 -9.65
CA LEU A 149 -4.18 11.76 -10.69
C LEU A 149 -5.45 12.62 -10.67
N ALA A 150 -6.62 12.06 -10.37
CA ALA A 150 -7.88 12.80 -10.27
C ALA A 150 -7.93 13.68 -8.99
N CYS A 151 -7.42 13.16 -7.87
CA CYS A 151 -7.29 13.94 -6.64
C CYS A 151 -6.36 15.14 -6.80
N LEU A 152 -5.34 15.04 -7.67
CA LEU A 152 -4.41 16.12 -8.00
C LEU A 152 -4.77 16.88 -9.28
N GLY A 153 -5.98 16.69 -9.82
CA GLY A 153 -6.50 17.46 -10.95
C GLY A 153 -5.85 17.20 -12.31
N GLN A 154 -5.05 16.13 -12.44
CA GLN A 154 -4.33 15.77 -13.67
C GLN A 154 -5.22 15.02 -14.68
N VAL A 155 -6.24 14.32 -14.18
CA VAL A 155 -7.28 13.68 -14.99
C VAL A 155 -8.66 14.03 -14.43
N SER A 156 -9.71 13.88 -15.25
CA SER A 156 -11.08 14.05 -14.75
C SER A 156 -11.49 12.84 -13.90
N TRP A 157 -12.32 13.05 -12.89
CA TRP A 157 -13.04 11.97 -12.21
C TRP A 157 -13.87 11.07 -13.14
N ASN A 158 -14.16 11.49 -14.37
CA ASN A 158 -14.76 10.61 -15.38
C ASN A 158 -13.80 9.49 -15.86
N ALA A 159 -12.49 9.64 -15.67
CA ALA A 159 -11.49 8.61 -15.93
C ALA A 159 -11.43 7.53 -14.84
N VAL A 160 -11.95 7.83 -13.64
CA VAL A 160 -12.04 6.89 -12.52
C VAL A 160 -13.39 6.13 -12.58
N PRO A 161 -13.43 4.80 -12.36
CA PRO A 161 -14.69 4.06 -12.27
C PRO A 161 -15.59 4.59 -11.14
N ALA A 162 -16.89 4.65 -11.38
CA ALA A 162 -17.87 4.97 -10.33
C ALA A 162 -18.00 3.82 -9.33
N ILE A 163 -17.88 4.16 -8.04
CA ILE A 163 -18.09 3.23 -6.93
C ILE A 163 -19.17 3.87 -6.03
N PRO A 164 -20.46 3.52 -6.19
CA PRO A 164 -21.55 4.16 -5.47
C PRO A 164 -21.53 3.72 -4.00
N PRO A 165 -21.64 4.62 -3.01
CA PRO A 165 -21.62 4.28 -1.58
C PRO A 165 -22.79 3.38 -1.20
N GLU A 166 -23.86 3.37 -1.99
CA GLU A 166 -24.99 2.45 -1.87
C GLU A 166 -24.59 0.96 -1.84
N ILE A 167 -23.38 0.59 -2.29
CA ILE A 167 -22.88 -0.78 -2.17
C ILE A 167 -22.87 -1.32 -0.74
N VAL A 168 -22.73 -0.44 0.27
CA VAL A 168 -22.76 -0.81 1.70
C VAL A 168 -24.15 -1.29 2.17
N MET A 169 -25.18 -1.02 1.36
CA MET A 169 -26.58 -1.39 1.62
C MET A 169 -27.05 -2.56 0.76
N LEU A 170 -26.18 -3.14 -0.09
CA LEU A 170 -26.56 -4.26 -0.93
C LEU A 170 -27.07 -5.43 -0.07
N PRO A 171 -28.07 -6.19 -0.53
CA PRO A 171 -28.58 -7.32 0.22
C PRO A 171 -27.65 -8.53 0.10
N ARG A 172 -27.62 -9.40 1.13
CA ARG A 172 -26.73 -10.58 1.20
C ARG A 172 -26.87 -11.53 0.00
N TRP A 173 -28.04 -11.58 -0.65
CA TRP A 173 -28.23 -12.42 -1.83
C TRP A 173 -27.48 -11.91 -3.07
N PHE A 174 -27.16 -10.62 -3.15
CA PHE A 174 -26.47 -10.03 -4.30
C PHE A 174 -25.03 -10.54 -4.41
N SER A 175 -24.54 -10.78 -5.64
CA SER A 175 -23.22 -11.40 -5.86
C SER A 175 -22.04 -10.52 -5.43
N PHE A 176 -22.23 -9.20 -5.36
CA PHE A 176 -21.22 -8.23 -4.94
C PHE A 176 -21.49 -7.65 -3.54
N HIS A 177 -22.13 -8.43 -2.67
CA HIS A 177 -22.24 -8.05 -1.25
C HIS A 177 -20.85 -7.99 -0.61
N LEU A 178 -20.63 -7.09 0.35
CA LEU A 178 -19.31 -6.92 0.99
C LEU A 178 -18.79 -8.24 1.59
N ASP A 179 -19.64 -9.04 2.22
CA ASP A 179 -19.25 -10.34 2.79
C ASP A 179 -18.82 -11.41 1.76
N LYS A 180 -19.04 -11.16 0.47
CA LYS A 180 -18.64 -12.05 -0.63
C LYS A 180 -17.35 -11.62 -1.32
N VAL A 181 -16.82 -10.44 -0.98
CA VAL A 181 -15.51 -9.99 -1.45
C VAL A 181 -14.48 -10.18 -0.34
N SER A 182 -13.20 -10.32 -0.73
CA SER A 182 -12.12 -10.58 0.22
C SER A 182 -11.98 -9.46 1.26
N ALA A 183 -11.40 -9.78 2.42
CA ALA A 183 -11.20 -8.83 3.51
C ALA A 183 -10.43 -7.57 3.06
N TRP A 184 -9.31 -7.73 2.34
CA TRP A 184 -8.54 -6.60 1.79
C TRP A 184 -9.37 -5.74 0.82
N THR A 185 -10.34 -6.33 0.12
CA THR A 185 -11.09 -5.61 -0.92
C THR A 185 -12.19 -4.80 -0.27
N ARG A 186 -12.81 -5.32 0.80
CA ARG A 186 -13.77 -4.57 1.61
C ARG A 186 -13.15 -3.30 2.17
N THR A 187 -11.95 -3.40 2.74
CA THR A 187 -11.26 -2.25 3.35
C THR A 187 -10.84 -1.20 2.35
N MET A 188 -10.63 -1.54 1.08
CA MET A 188 -10.32 -0.55 0.01
C MET A 188 -11.56 0.04 -0.65
N ILE A 189 -12.59 -0.77 -0.94
CA ILE A 189 -13.74 -0.37 -1.76
C ILE A 189 -14.53 0.77 -1.11
N LEU A 190 -14.76 0.70 0.21
CA LEU A 190 -15.59 1.71 0.88
C LEU A 190 -14.89 3.08 0.98
N PRO A 191 -13.60 3.18 1.36
CA PRO A 191 -12.89 4.45 1.27
C PRO A 191 -12.88 5.03 -0.15
N LEU A 192 -12.57 4.20 -1.16
CA LEU A 192 -12.60 4.63 -2.56
C LEU A 192 -14.00 5.11 -2.98
N SER A 193 -15.06 4.45 -2.50
CA SER A 193 -16.44 4.83 -2.78
C SER A 193 -16.78 6.23 -2.26
N LEU A 194 -16.31 6.55 -1.05
CA LEU A 194 -16.49 7.88 -0.46
C LEU A 194 -15.69 8.93 -1.24
N VAL A 195 -14.42 8.67 -1.53
CA VAL A 195 -13.58 9.63 -2.27
C VAL A 195 -14.09 9.86 -3.70
N VAL A 196 -14.48 8.83 -4.43
CA VAL A 196 -15.04 8.96 -5.80
C VAL A 196 -16.41 9.66 -5.79
N THR A 197 -17.12 9.64 -4.66
CA THR A 197 -18.37 10.37 -4.47
C THR A 197 -18.14 11.84 -4.15
N VAL A 198 -17.20 12.16 -3.26
CA VAL A 198 -16.90 13.56 -2.89
C VAL A 198 -16.09 14.27 -3.97
N ARG A 199 -15.21 13.53 -4.66
CA ARG A 199 -14.32 14.00 -5.72
C ARG A 199 -13.39 15.13 -5.26
N PRO A 200 -12.64 14.96 -4.15
CA PRO A 200 -11.71 15.98 -3.68
C PRO A 200 -10.67 16.24 -4.77
N THR A 201 -10.50 17.47 -5.21
CA THR A 201 -9.50 17.82 -6.23
C THR A 201 -8.70 19.02 -5.79
N ARG A 202 -7.40 18.82 -5.55
CA ARG A 202 -6.44 19.89 -5.38
C ARG A 202 -6.01 20.38 -6.77
N ARG A 203 -6.11 21.68 -6.98
CA ARG A 203 -5.56 22.33 -8.19
C ARG A 203 -4.08 22.59 -7.98
N LEU A 204 -3.26 22.04 -8.85
CA LEU A 204 -1.82 22.29 -8.89
C LEU A 204 -1.48 23.54 -9.69
N GLU A 205 -0.31 24.12 -9.43
CA GLU A 205 0.25 25.23 -10.20
C GLU A 205 0.67 24.76 -11.61
N ALA A 206 0.81 25.70 -12.54
CA ALA A 206 1.06 25.38 -13.96
C ALA A 206 2.33 24.53 -14.18
N GLY A 207 3.38 24.71 -13.36
CA GLY A 207 4.63 23.93 -13.45
C GLY A 207 4.59 22.56 -12.77
N GLN A 208 3.57 22.30 -11.95
CA GLN A 208 3.47 21.08 -11.12
C GLN A 208 2.66 19.96 -11.78
N GLY A 209 1.91 20.26 -12.86
CA GLY A 209 1.14 19.24 -13.58
C GLY A 209 2.02 18.26 -14.36
N ILE A 210 1.46 17.19 -14.89
CA ILE A 210 2.19 16.12 -15.62
C ILE A 210 1.73 16.00 -17.08
N ASP A 211 1.48 17.14 -17.69
CA ASP A 211 0.88 17.22 -19.02
C ASP A 211 1.72 16.52 -20.08
N GLU A 212 3.03 16.61 -19.94
CA GLU A 212 4.05 16.00 -20.77
C GLU A 212 4.04 14.47 -20.75
N LEU A 213 3.33 13.81 -19.83
CA LEU A 213 3.25 12.35 -19.77
C LEU A 213 2.16 11.75 -20.67
N PHE A 214 1.25 12.57 -21.19
CA PHE A 214 0.12 12.13 -22.00
C PHE A 214 0.42 12.28 -23.49
N LEU A 215 0.19 11.23 -24.27
CA LEU A 215 0.33 11.31 -25.73
C LEU A 215 -0.93 11.90 -26.37
N VAL A 216 -2.11 11.61 -25.80
CA VAL A 216 -3.40 12.12 -26.26
C VAL A 216 -4.11 12.87 -25.12
N PRO A 217 -4.01 14.21 -25.06
CA PRO A 217 -4.60 15.00 -23.97
C PRO A 217 -6.11 14.77 -23.76
N ALA A 218 -6.86 14.52 -24.84
CA ALA A 218 -8.30 14.27 -24.77
C ALA A 218 -8.68 13.01 -23.97
N ASP A 219 -7.76 12.07 -23.81
CA ASP A 219 -8.01 10.81 -23.11
C ASP A 219 -7.85 10.91 -21.59
N ARG A 220 -7.37 12.06 -21.07
CA ARG A 220 -7.36 12.40 -19.63
C ARG A 220 -8.75 12.44 -18.99
N HIS A 221 -9.80 12.43 -19.80
CA HIS A 221 -11.18 12.56 -19.32
C HIS A 221 -12.01 11.28 -19.48
N ARG A 222 -11.39 10.16 -19.85
CA ARG A 222 -12.10 8.95 -20.25
C ARG A 222 -11.65 7.74 -19.45
N LEU A 223 -12.61 6.99 -18.93
CA LEU A 223 -12.34 5.68 -18.36
C LEU A 223 -11.89 4.73 -19.48
N ARG A 224 -10.67 4.21 -19.35
CA ARG A 224 -10.16 3.16 -20.23
C ARG A 224 -10.25 1.80 -19.54
N MET A 225 -10.77 0.82 -20.26
CA MET A 225 -10.77 -0.58 -19.82
C MET A 225 -9.67 -1.35 -20.51
N ARG A 226 -9.05 -2.28 -19.77
CA ARG A 226 -8.03 -3.19 -20.27
C ARG A 226 -8.55 -3.99 -21.48
N LYS A 227 -7.67 -4.20 -22.46
CA LYS A 227 -8.04 -4.89 -23.72
C LYS A 227 -8.29 -6.38 -23.50
N GLU A 228 -7.69 -6.97 -22.45
CA GLU A 228 -7.86 -8.39 -22.09
C GLU A 228 -9.28 -8.73 -21.62
N VAL A 229 -10.09 -7.74 -21.21
CA VAL A 229 -11.47 -7.99 -20.76
C VAL A 229 -12.36 -8.36 -21.95
N PRO A 230 -13.12 -9.47 -21.90
CA PRO A 230 -14.01 -9.85 -22.99
C PRO A 230 -14.95 -8.71 -23.39
N SER A 231 -15.11 -8.51 -24.71
CA SER A 231 -15.80 -7.33 -25.24
C SER A 231 -17.23 -7.13 -24.73
N ARG A 232 -17.95 -8.22 -24.42
CA ARG A 232 -19.31 -8.16 -23.83
C ARG A 232 -19.28 -7.55 -22.43
N TRP A 233 -18.36 -8.01 -21.58
CA TRP A 233 -18.17 -7.47 -20.23
C TRP A 233 -17.69 -6.03 -20.25
N ARG A 234 -16.73 -5.71 -21.14
CA ARG A 234 -16.28 -4.33 -21.32
C ARG A 234 -17.44 -3.38 -21.66
N ARG A 235 -18.31 -3.75 -22.59
CA ARG A 235 -19.50 -2.94 -22.92
C ARG A 235 -20.46 -2.83 -21.73
N PHE A 236 -20.74 -3.95 -21.06
CA PHE A 236 -21.61 -3.96 -19.89
C PHE A 236 -21.12 -3.00 -18.80
N PHE A 237 -19.86 -3.13 -18.36
CA PHE A 237 -19.33 -2.30 -17.29
C PHE A 237 -19.18 -0.83 -17.69
N VAL A 238 -18.87 -0.53 -18.95
CA VAL A 238 -18.87 0.87 -19.44
C VAL A 238 -20.29 1.48 -19.39
N VAL A 239 -21.32 0.71 -19.73
CA VAL A 239 -22.72 1.18 -19.62
C VAL A 239 -23.11 1.40 -18.17
N VAL A 240 -22.79 0.45 -17.28
CA VAL A 240 -23.06 0.56 -15.83
C VAL A 240 -22.34 1.78 -15.25
N ASP A 241 -21.05 1.96 -15.53
CA ASP A 241 -20.26 3.10 -15.08
C ASP A 241 -20.85 4.44 -15.55
N ARG A 242 -21.23 4.55 -16.83
CA ARG A 242 -21.90 5.75 -17.36
C ARG A 242 -23.24 6.02 -16.67
N GLY A 243 -24.04 4.98 -16.44
CA GLY A 243 -25.30 5.08 -15.73
C GLY A 243 -25.11 5.59 -14.29
N LEU A 244 -24.13 5.04 -13.57
CA LEU A 244 -23.79 5.47 -12.21
C LEU A 244 -23.25 6.90 -12.17
N LYS A 245 -22.42 7.30 -13.14
CA LYS A 245 -21.95 8.69 -13.28
C LYS A 245 -23.08 9.65 -13.60
N MET A 246 -24.05 9.24 -14.41
CA MET A 246 -25.26 10.04 -14.67
C MET A 246 -26.10 10.18 -13.40
N LEU A 247 -26.37 9.07 -12.69
CA LEU A 247 -27.08 9.08 -11.41
C LEU A 247 -26.41 10.01 -10.40
N HIS A 248 -25.07 9.98 -10.33
CA HIS A 248 -24.31 10.88 -9.48
C HIS A 248 -24.50 12.37 -9.86
N ARG A 249 -24.52 12.72 -11.16
CA ARG A 249 -24.81 14.10 -11.60
C ARG A 249 -26.22 14.57 -11.24
N LEU A 250 -27.16 13.63 -11.09
CA LEU A 250 -28.54 13.89 -10.67
C LEU A 250 -28.72 13.94 -9.14
N GLY A 251 -27.64 13.92 -8.36
CA GLY A 251 -27.67 13.96 -6.89
C GLY A 251 -27.62 12.59 -6.20
N GLY A 252 -27.49 11.50 -6.96
CA GLY A 252 -27.40 10.14 -6.42
C GLY A 252 -28.77 9.50 -6.15
N SER A 253 -28.77 8.40 -5.39
CA SER A 253 -30.02 7.78 -4.93
C SER A 253 -30.57 8.50 -3.68
N PRO A 254 -31.86 8.34 -3.33
CA PRO A 254 -32.41 8.84 -2.06
C PRO A 254 -31.66 8.35 -0.81
N TRP A 255 -30.96 7.21 -0.93
CA TRP A 255 -30.20 6.58 0.16
C TRP A 255 -28.73 7.03 0.20
N ARG A 256 -28.30 7.91 -0.70
CA ARG A 256 -26.90 8.33 -0.86
C ARG A 256 -26.29 8.81 0.45
N ARG A 257 -26.95 9.74 1.14
CA ARG A 257 -26.45 10.30 2.42
C ARG A 257 -26.36 9.23 3.51
N ARG A 258 -27.39 8.39 3.66
CA ARG A 258 -27.37 7.27 4.62
C ARG A 258 -26.28 6.27 4.31
N SER A 259 -26.02 6.01 3.03
CA SER A 259 -24.98 5.08 2.57
C SER A 259 -23.58 5.64 2.81
N ILE A 260 -23.38 6.96 2.63
CA ILE A 260 -22.14 7.64 2.98
C ILE A 260 -21.85 7.50 4.47
N ASN A 261 -22.81 7.84 5.33
CA ASN A 261 -22.63 7.72 6.78
C ASN A 261 -22.35 6.27 7.19
N ARG A 262 -23.12 5.30 6.68
CA ARG A 262 -22.89 3.89 6.99
C ARG A 262 -21.53 3.38 6.50
N ALA A 263 -21.06 3.84 5.35
CA ALA A 263 -19.73 3.50 4.85
C ALA A 263 -18.64 4.11 5.75
N PHE A 264 -18.80 5.36 6.17
CA PHE A 264 -17.89 6.01 7.11
C PHE A 264 -17.84 5.25 8.44
N ASP A 265 -18.99 5.01 9.08
CA ASP A 265 -19.08 4.27 10.35
C ASP A 265 -18.46 2.87 10.22
N TRP A 266 -18.64 2.20 9.08
CA TRP A 266 -18.06 0.89 8.81
C TRP A 266 -16.53 0.93 8.78
N ILE A 267 -15.96 1.97 8.16
CA ILE A 267 -14.51 2.17 8.05
C ILE A 267 -13.95 2.59 9.41
N GLU A 268 -14.54 3.57 10.07
CA GLU A 268 -14.10 4.07 11.39
C GLU A 268 -14.07 2.95 12.42
N HIS A 269 -15.12 2.13 12.49
CA HIS A 269 -15.17 0.99 13.41
C HIS A 269 -14.04 -0.03 13.17
N ARG A 270 -13.62 -0.22 11.91
CA ARG A 270 -12.52 -1.10 11.50
C ARG A 270 -11.16 -0.43 11.40
N ALA A 271 -11.12 0.89 11.53
CA ALA A 271 -9.91 1.61 11.85
C ALA A 271 -9.66 1.44 13.34
N GLY A 272 -10.72 1.52 14.15
CA GLY A 272 -10.77 1.60 15.62
C GLY A 272 -9.79 0.75 16.43
N GLN A 273 -9.31 1.32 17.54
CA GLN A 273 -8.53 0.65 18.58
C GLN A 273 -9.35 0.49 19.88
N ASP A 274 -10.51 1.14 19.95
CA ASP A 274 -11.35 1.25 21.15
C ASP A 274 -12.35 0.08 21.29
N GLY A 275 -12.22 -0.96 20.46
CA GLY A 275 -13.13 -2.09 20.40
C GLY A 275 -12.44 -3.44 20.59
N GLU A 276 -13.23 -4.51 20.72
CA GLU A 276 -12.73 -5.88 20.90
C GLU A 276 -11.88 -6.38 19.73
N ALA A 277 -12.04 -5.77 18.55
CA ALA A 277 -11.36 -6.09 17.30
C ALA A 277 -10.40 -4.97 16.87
N ALA A 278 -9.57 -4.50 17.79
CA ALA A 278 -8.61 -3.42 17.53
C ALA A 278 -7.67 -3.77 16.37
N THR A 279 -7.40 -2.78 15.50
CA THR A 279 -6.52 -2.91 14.33
C THR A 279 -5.63 -1.69 14.20
N ASP A 280 -4.37 -1.90 13.79
CA ASP A 280 -3.38 -0.85 13.53
C ASP A 280 -3.68 -0.13 12.20
N GLY A 281 -4.82 0.55 12.16
CA GLY A 281 -5.39 1.20 10.98
C GLY A 281 -6.30 0.29 10.16
N VAL A 282 -7.00 0.91 9.20
CA VAL A 282 -8.02 0.25 8.39
C VAL A 282 -7.44 -0.95 7.63
N GLY A 283 -7.75 -2.15 8.10
CA GLY A 283 -7.24 -3.40 7.52
C GLY A 283 -5.74 -3.65 7.73
N ALA A 284 -5.05 -2.81 8.52
CA ALA A 284 -3.62 -2.89 8.83
C ALA A 284 -2.72 -3.06 7.59
N ILE A 285 -3.10 -2.44 6.47
CA ILE A 285 -2.34 -2.44 5.22
C ILE A 285 -2.33 -1.04 4.59
N PHE A 286 -1.23 -0.71 3.92
CA PHE A 286 -0.91 0.62 3.45
C PHE A 286 -2.00 1.28 2.56
N PRO A 287 -2.56 0.65 1.50
CA PRO A 287 -3.49 1.36 0.60
C PRO A 287 -4.79 1.88 1.25
N PRO A 288 -5.58 1.08 2.01
CA PRO A 288 -6.77 1.59 2.69
C PRO A 288 -6.45 2.63 3.77
N MET A 289 -5.27 2.59 4.41
CA MET A 289 -4.84 3.63 5.36
C MET A 289 -4.62 4.97 4.66
N ILE A 290 -3.99 4.96 3.46
CA ILE A 290 -3.90 6.15 2.59
C ILE A 290 -5.28 6.69 2.24
N TYR A 291 -6.17 5.81 1.74
CA TYR A 291 -7.50 6.24 1.33
C TYR A 291 -8.32 6.75 2.51
N TRP A 292 -8.12 6.21 3.70
CA TRP A 292 -8.78 6.66 4.90
C TRP A 292 -8.43 8.11 5.25
N GLN A 293 -7.15 8.50 5.19
CA GLN A 293 -6.75 9.89 5.40
C GLN A 293 -7.38 10.84 4.37
N ILE A 294 -7.45 10.42 3.10
CA ILE A 294 -8.13 11.20 2.03
C ILE A 294 -9.63 11.32 2.31
N VAL A 295 -10.29 10.26 2.83
CA VAL A 295 -11.69 10.31 3.25
C VAL A 295 -11.89 11.30 4.38
N LEU A 296 -11.04 11.29 5.40
CA LEU A 296 -11.12 12.21 6.54
C LEU A 296 -11.05 13.67 6.07
N MET A 297 -10.06 14.01 5.25
CA MET A 297 -9.95 15.33 4.63
C MET A 297 -11.19 15.67 3.79
N ALA A 298 -11.63 14.76 2.91
CA ALA A 298 -12.76 14.99 2.01
C ALA A 298 -14.10 15.14 2.75
N THR A 299 -14.21 14.61 3.97
CA THR A 299 -15.41 14.70 4.81
C THR A 299 -15.34 15.83 5.83
N GLY A 300 -14.28 16.65 5.80
CA GLY A 300 -14.14 17.83 6.67
C GLY A 300 -13.61 17.53 8.07
N HIS A 301 -12.95 16.40 8.28
CA HIS A 301 -12.21 16.16 9.51
C HIS A 301 -10.88 16.91 9.44
N ASP A 302 -10.77 17.98 10.21
CA ASP A 302 -9.53 18.76 10.30
C ASP A 302 -8.37 17.91 10.82
N ARG A 303 -7.15 18.40 10.59
CA ARG A 303 -5.92 17.69 10.97
C ARG A 303 -5.79 17.45 12.46
N ASP A 304 -6.29 18.37 13.28
CA ASP A 304 -6.28 18.26 14.74
C ASP A 304 -7.35 17.31 15.29
N HIS A 305 -8.26 16.82 14.44
CA HIS A 305 -9.26 15.84 14.85
C HIS A 305 -8.57 14.55 15.33
N PRO A 306 -8.96 13.97 16.49
CA PRO A 306 -8.30 12.79 17.05
C PRO A 306 -8.20 11.61 16.06
N LEU A 307 -9.25 11.39 15.27
CA LEU A 307 -9.30 10.37 14.22
C LEU A 307 -8.23 10.60 13.13
N THR A 308 -8.03 11.85 12.71
CA THR A 308 -7.04 12.22 11.69
C THR A 308 -5.63 12.05 12.23
N ARG A 309 -5.33 12.57 13.43
CA ARG A 309 -4.02 12.40 14.07
C ARG A 309 -3.66 10.93 14.25
N ARG A 310 -4.64 10.11 14.61
CA ARG A 310 -4.47 8.67 14.76
C ARG A 310 -4.18 7.98 13.43
N ALA A 311 -4.97 8.27 12.40
CA ALA A 311 -4.76 7.70 11.06
C ALA A 311 -3.41 8.10 10.44
N GLU A 312 -2.93 9.33 10.70
CA GLU A 312 -1.58 9.77 10.33
C GLU A 312 -0.53 8.94 11.08
N ARG A 313 -0.61 8.85 12.41
CA ARG A 313 0.36 8.08 13.22
C ARG A 313 0.43 6.61 12.80
N GLU A 314 -0.70 5.93 12.66
CA GLU A 314 -0.75 4.51 12.28
C GLU A 314 -0.08 4.25 10.91
N LEU A 315 -0.23 5.15 9.94
CA LEU A 315 0.44 5.03 8.66
C LEU A 315 1.95 5.32 8.77
N ASP A 316 2.32 6.34 9.54
CA ASP A 316 3.70 6.78 9.69
C ASP A 316 4.56 5.77 10.46
N GLU A 317 3.94 4.89 11.26
CA GLU A 317 4.59 3.73 11.89
C GLU A 317 5.15 2.73 10.86
N LEU A 318 4.66 2.72 9.61
CA LEU A 318 5.18 1.85 8.54
C LEU A 318 6.51 2.36 7.95
N MET A 319 7.04 3.48 8.42
CA MET A 319 8.33 4.02 7.99
C MET A 319 9.49 3.26 8.64
N LEU A 320 10.48 2.92 7.82
CA LEU A 320 11.78 2.44 8.25
C LEU A 320 12.82 3.48 7.83
N GLU A 321 13.61 3.92 8.81
CA GLU A 321 14.69 4.87 8.58
C GLU A 321 15.99 4.11 8.34
N ASP A 322 16.64 4.37 7.21
CA ASP A 322 17.97 3.84 6.94
C ASP A 322 19.00 4.51 7.86
N GLU A 323 20.08 3.79 8.16
CA GLU A 323 21.19 4.31 8.95
C GLU A 323 21.73 5.61 8.36
N PRO A 324 22.21 6.55 9.21
CA PRO A 324 22.90 7.74 8.73
C PRO A 324 24.11 7.38 7.88
N ASP A 325 24.45 8.26 6.93
CA ASP A 325 25.68 8.09 6.17
C ASP A 325 26.93 8.37 7.02
N ALA A 326 28.11 8.16 6.44
CA ALA A 326 29.40 8.35 7.13
C ALA A 326 29.60 9.78 7.66
N GLU A 327 28.90 10.77 7.09
CA GLU A 327 28.93 12.15 7.53
C GLU A 327 27.85 12.48 8.59
N GLY A 328 27.06 11.49 9.01
CA GLY A 328 26.01 11.62 10.01
C GLY A 328 24.72 12.24 9.47
N ARG A 329 24.53 12.33 8.15
CA ARG A 329 23.28 12.82 7.57
C ARG A 329 22.22 11.71 7.63
N PRO A 330 20.96 12.02 7.98
CA PRO A 330 19.90 11.02 8.06
C PRO A 330 19.75 10.24 6.75
N GLY A 331 19.67 8.91 6.85
CA GLY A 331 19.48 8.04 5.70
C GLY A 331 18.09 8.19 5.06
N PRO A 332 17.89 7.65 3.85
CA PRO A 332 16.58 7.58 3.21
C PRO A 332 15.52 6.90 4.11
N ILE A 333 14.24 7.17 3.83
CA ILE A 333 13.13 6.49 4.51
C ILE A 333 12.45 5.56 3.51
N ARG A 334 12.31 4.29 3.88
CA ARG A 334 11.53 3.29 3.14
C ARG A 334 10.22 2.99 3.87
N LEU A 335 9.19 2.62 3.11
CA LEU A 335 7.86 2.32 3.63
C LEU A 335 7.58 0.84 3.45
N GLN A 336 6.92 0.26 4.45
CA GLN A 336 6.43 -1.11 4.42
C GLN A 336 4.94 -1.14 4.07
N PRO A 337 4.45 -2.21 3.42
CA PRO A 337 3.03 -2.34 3.11
C PRO A 337 2.20 -2.73 4.34
N CYS A 338 2.79 -3.45 5.30
CA CYS A 338 2.24 -3.81 6.61
C CYS A 338 3.32 -4.48 7.47
N PHE A 339 2.98 -4.86 8.71
CA PHE A 339 3.83 -5.67 9.58
C PHE A 339 3.48 -7.17 9.49
N SER A 340 4.46 -8.05 9.70
CA SER A 340 4.34 -9.52 9.65
C SER A 340 4.62 -10.27 10.96
N PRO A 341 4.43 -9.72 12.18
CA PRO A 341 5.02 -10.27 13.40
C PRO A 341 4.48 -11.66 13.76
N VAL A 342 3.17 -11.90 13.58
CA VAL A 342 2.56 -13.22 13.86
C VAL A 342 3.04 -14.27 12.86
N TRP A 343 3.18 -13.89 11.59
CA TRP A 343 3.64 -14.78 10.53
C TRP A 343 5.10 -15.18 10.73
N ASP A 344 5.97 -14.19 10.95
CA ASP A 344 7.40 -14.39 11.14
C ASP A 344 7.69 -15.20 12.40
N THR A 345 7.00 -14.90 13.50
CA THR A 345 7.17 -15.63 14.77
C THR A 345 6.71 -17.08 14.66
N GLY A 346 5.59 -17.34 13.98
CA GLY A 346 5.11 -18.71 13.76
C GLY A 346 6.09 -19.54 12.91
N ILE A 347 6.63 -18.95 11.84
CA ILE A 347 7.61 -19.63 10.97
C ILE A 347 8.95 -19.82 11.70
N ALA A 348 9.43 -18.82 12.41
CA ALA A 348 10.68 -18.91 13.19
C ALA A 348 10.58 -20.01 14.24
N LEU A 349 9.49 -20.02 15.03
CA LEU A 349 9.25 -21.05 16.03
C LEU A 349 9.19 -22.45 15.38
N HIS A 350 8.49 -22.59 14.25
CA HIS A 350 8.44 -23.85 13.52
C HIS A 350 9.84 -24.32 13.07
N ALA A 351 10.64 -23.43 12.49
CA ALA A 351 11.99 -23.75 12.04
C ALA A 351 12.93 -24.15 13.19
N LEU A 352 12.81 -23.49 14.35
CA LEU A 352 13.56 -23.85 15.56
C LEU A 352 13.14 -25.23 16.09
N THR A 353 11.84 -25.56 16.06
CA THR A 353 11.36 -26.89 16.44
C THR A 353 11.83 -27.99 15.49
N ASP A 354 11.89 -27.73 14.19
CA ASP A 354 12.47 -28.65 13.20
C ASP A 354 13.98 -28.86 13.40
N CYS A 355 14.64 -27.90 14.03
CA CYS A 355 16.03 -28.01 14.49
C CYS A 355 16.18 -28.77 15.83
N GLY A 356 15.10 -29.32 16.39
CA GLY A 356 15.12 -30.11 17.62
C GLY A 356 15.10 -29.29 18.90
N LEU A 357 14.81 -27.98 18.83
CA LEU A 357 14.50 -27.19 20.03
C LEU A 357 13.05 -27.45 20.44
N ASP A 358 12.75 -27.28 21.72
CA ASP A 358 11.41 -27.48 22.25
C ASP A 358 11.05 -26.42 23.31
N HIS A 359 9.93 -26.61 24.01
CA HIS A 359 9.45 -25.72 25.05
C HIS A 359 10.42 -25.48 26.23
N THR A 360 11.48 -26.26 26.38
CA THR A 360 12.51 -26.04 27.41
C THR A 360 13.53 -24.98 26.99
N ASP A 361 13.61 -24.68 25.69
CA ASP A 361 14.40 -23.58 25.16
C ASP A 361 13.72 -22.23 25.45
N PRO A 362 14.43 -21.26 26.08
CA PRO A 362 13.84 -19.96 26.44
C PRO A 362 13.30 -19.16 25.25
N THR A 363 13.99 -19.22 24.11
CA THR A 363 13.58 -18.51 22.89
C THR A 363 12.28 -19.08 22.35
N CYS A 364 12.16 -20.41 22.28
CA CYS A 364 10.94 -21.08 21.85
C CYS A 364 9.76 -20.85 22.81
N ALA A 365 10.02 -20.86 24.12
CA ALA A 365 9.01 -20.59 25.14
C ALA A 365 8.46 -19.16 25.04
N ALA A 366 9.33 -18.15 24.94
CA ALA A 366 8.93 -16.75 24.81
C ALA A 366 8.09 -16.50 23.55
N ALA A 367 8.47 -17.11 22.42
CA ALA A 367 7.72 -17.02 21.17
C ALA A 367 6.33 -17.66 21.28
N ALA A 368 6.23 -18.83 21.91
CA ALA A 368 4.96 -19.50 22.13
C ALA A 368 4.03 -18.69 23.04
N ASP A 369 4.57 -18.08 24.11
CA ASP A 369 3.80 -17.23 25.01
C ASP A 369 3.34 -15.94 24.32
N TRP A 370 4.20 -15.32 23.51
CA TRP A 370 3.81 -14.16 22.70
C TRP A 370 2.70 -14.51 21.72
N LEU A 371 2.79 -15.64 20.99
CA LEU A 371 1.75 -16.08 20.04
C LEU A 371 0.41 -16.33 20.74
N ARG A 372 0.42 -16.96 21.93
CA ARG A 372 -0.79 -17.16 22.75
C ARG A 372 -1.42 -15.84 23.16
N ALA A 373 -0.61 -14.83 23.50
CA ALA A 373 -1.10 -13.51 23.85
C ALA A 373 -1.73 -12.76 22.65
N ARG A 374 -1.40 -13.14 21.41
CA ARG A 374 -1.98 -12.59 20.17
C ARG A 374 -3.20 -13.36 19.64
N GLU A 375 -3.68 -14.36 20.37
CA GLU A 375 -4.88 -15.11 19.99
C GLU A 375 -6.10 -14.18 19.85
N CYS A 376 -6.71 -14.15 18.66
CA CYS A 376 -7.94 -13.41 18.43
C CYS A 376 -9.13 -14.12 19.09
N ARG A 377 -9.68 -13.53 20.17
CA ARG A 377 -10.81 -14.08 20.93
C ARG A 377 -12.16 -13.41 20.64
N PHE A 378 -12.21 -12.58 19.62
CA PHE A 378 -13.41 -11.85 19.19
C PHE A 378 -13.96 -12.40 17.87
N LYS A 379 -15.16 -11.95 17.50
CA LYS A 379 -15.79 -12.26 16.22
C LYS A 379 -15.49 -11.17 15.21
N GLY A 380 -14.80 -11.53 14.14
CA GLY A 380 -14.55 -10.63 13.03
C GLY A 380 -15.54 -10.80 11.89
N ASP A 381 -15.24 -10.10 10.81
CA ASP A 381 -15.93 -10.10 9.51
C ASP A 381 -16.04 -11.47 8.81
N TRP A 382 -15.44 -12.51 9.39
CA TRP A 382 -15.49 -13.90 8.94
C TRP A 382 -16.69 -14.67 9.50
N VAL A 383 -17.31 -14.18 10.58
CA VAL A 383 -18.54 -14.77 11.13
C VAL A 383 -19.70 -14.37 10.21
N ARG A 384 -20.38 -15.38 9.65
CA ARG A 384 -21.41 -15.21 8.61
C ARG A 384 -22.82 -15.38 9.13
#